data_AF-A0A8X7XUY8-F1
#
_entry.id   AF-A0A8X7XUY8-F1
#
_cell.length_a   1.000
_cell.length_b   1.000
_cell.length_c   1.000
_cell.angle_alpha   90.00
_cell.angle_beta   90.00
_cell.angle_gamma   90.00
#
_symmetry.space_group_name_H-M   'P 1'
#
loop_
_entity.id
_entity.type
_entity.pdbx_description
1 polymer ?
#
loop_
_entity_poly.entity_id
_entity_poly.type
_entity_poly.pdbx_seq_one_letter_code
_entity_poly.pdbx_strand_id
1 'polypeptide(L)'
;MKHIVKIMVLLVAISACWIGLLQTSIIPRSHTWLLPIYFVISLGCYGLLMVGVGLMNFPTCPQEALLRDCASGVECFMKQYDVSEKKAIEEIQKMVANGWKDINEDCMRPTNAPMLLLQHIVNLVRVTDVVYGDDDDAYTIPLSLKDYVTLLYVEQVPMCE
;
A
#
# COMPACT_ATOMS: atom_id res chain seq x y z
N MET A 1 19.08 -26.11 -5.41
CA MET A 1 19.74 -25.62 -4.17
C MET A 1 20.59 -24.37 -4.38
N LYS A 2 21.58 -24.34 -5.30
CA LYS A 2 22.45 -23.15 -5.49
C LYS A 2 21.71 -21.83 -5.80
N HIS A 3 20.64 -21.87 -6.59
CA HIS A 3 19.83 -20.67 -6.89
C HIS A 3 19.02 -20.17 -5.69
N ILE A 4 18.43 -21.08 -4.91
CA ILE A 4 17.68 -20.74 -3.69
C ILE A 4 18.60 -20.06 -2.68
N VAL A 5 19.82 -20.58 -2.48
CA VAL A 5 20.79 -19.97 -1.57
C VAL A 5 21.22 -18.58 -2.04
N LYS A 6 21.42 -18.37 -3.35
CA LYS A 6 21.72 -17.04 -3.90
C LYS A 6 20.58 -16.04 -3.69
N ILE A 7 19.33 -16.45 -3.89
CA ILE A 7 18.15 -15.62 -3.66
C ILE A 7 18.06 -15.23 -2.19
N MET A 8 18.25 -16.19 -1.27
CA MET A 8 18.21 -15.93 0.17
C MET A 8 19.32 -14.97 0.62
N VAL A 9 20.54 -15.12 0.10
CA VAL A 9 21.64 -14.19 0.41
C VAL A 9 21.35 -12.79 -0.10
N LEU A 10 20.77 -12.65 -1.30
CA LEU A 10 20.38 -11.35 -1.85
C LEU A 10 19.29 -10.68 -1.01
N LEU A 11 18.28 -11.44 -0.60
CA LEU A 11 17.20 -10.96 0.28
C LEU A 11 17.74 -10.48 1.65
N VAL A 12 18.67 -11.24 2.24
CA VAL A 12 19.31 -10.87 3.51
C VAL A 12 20.15 -9.59 3.36
N ALA A 13 20.87 -9.44 2.25
CA ALA A 13 21.66 -8.23 2.00
C ALA A 13 20.80 -6.98 1.79
N ILE A 14 19.71 -7.10 1.01
CA ILE A 14 18.77 -6.00 0.76
C ILE A 14 18.07 -5.58 2.06
N SER A 15 17.60 -6.54 2.84
CA SER A 15 16.96 -6.26 4.14
C SER A 15 17.93 -5.65 5.14
N ALA A 16 19.17 -6.13 5.25
CA ALA A 16 20.19 -5.52 6.10
C ALA A 16 20.53 -4.08 5.69
N CYS A 17 20.63 -3.81 4.38
CA CYS A 17 20.88 -2.47 3.86
C CYS A 17 19.71 -1.52 4.16
N TRP A 18 18.48 -1.99 3.95
CA TRP A 18 17.26 -1.23 4.24
C TRP A 18 17.11 -0.92 5.74
N ILE A 19 17.38 -1.90 6.61
CA ILE A 19 17.43 -1.75 8.07
C ILE A 19 18.48 -0.71 8.48
N GLY A 20 19.67 -0.75 7.88
CA GLY A 20 20.74 0.23 8.13
C GLY A 20 20.33 1.65 7.75
N LEU A 21 19.70 1.82 6.57
CA LEU A 21 19.18 3.11 6.13
C LEU A 21 18.07 3.65 7.04
N LEU A 22 17.18 2.78 7.53
CA LEU A 22 16.12 3.14 8.48
C LEU A 22 16.64 3.58 9.85
N GLN A 23 17.71 2.93 10.34
CA GLN A 23 18.39 3.33 11.57
C GLN A 23 19.06 4.70 11.46
N THR A 24 19.55 5.06 10.27
CA THR A 24 20.23 6.36 10.05
C THR A 24 19.28 7.52 9.81
N SER A 25 18.05 7.26 9.36
CA SER A 25 17.15 8.31 8.85
C SER A 25 15.93 8.59 9.74
N ILE A 26 15.42 7.60 10.49
CA ILE A 26 14.06 7.73 11.07
C ILE A 26 13.92 7.14 12.49
N ILE A 27 14.51 5.99 12.83
CA ILE A 27 14.12 5.25 14.06
C ILE A 27 15.11 5.46 15.24
N PRO A 28 14.65 5.89 16.44
CA PRO A 28 15.49 5.99 17.64
C PRO A 28 16.09 4.64 18.03
N ARG A 29 17.35 4.63 18.54
CA ARG A 29 18.07 3.40 18.94
C ARG A 29 17.32 2.49 19.92
N SER A 30 16.40 3.04 20.72
CA SER A 30 15.55 2.26 21.64
C SER A 30 14.53 1.36 20.93
N HIS A 31 14.22 1.62 19.66
CA HIS A 31 13.21 0.91 18.87
C HIS A 31 13.82 0.08 17.73
N THR A 32 15.14 -0.02 17.67
CA THR A 32 15.89 -0.77 16.65
C THR A 32 15.50 -2.25 16.59
N TRP A 33 15.13 -2.84 17.73
CA TRP A 33 14.61 -4.21 17.81
C TRP A 33 13.29 -4.44 17.07
N LEU A 34 12.53 -3.38 16.76
CA LEU A 34 11.28 -3.47 15.98
C LEU A 34 11.51 -3.44 14.46
N LEU A 35 12.74 -3.20 13.99
CA LEU A 35 13.05 -3.08 12.56
C LEU A 35 12.68 -4.30 11.70
N PRO A 36 12.91 -5.55 12.15
CA PRO A 36 12.48 -6.73 11.38
C PRO A 36 10.95 -6.81 11.28
N ILE A 37 10.25 -6.46 12.36
CA ILE A 37 8.78 -6.41 12.40
C ILE A 37 8.30 -5.31 11.46
N TYR A 38 8.95 -4.16 11.47
CA TYR A 38 8.67 -3.05 10.56
C TYR A 38 8.87 -3.44 9.10
N PHE A 39 9.98 -4.08 8.75
CA PHE A 39 10.22 -4.52 7.38
C PHE A 39 9.16 -5.52 6.93
N VAL A 40 8.82 -6.51 7.75
CA VAL A 40 7.79 -7.50 7.41
C VAL A 40 6.40 -6.86 7.29
N ILE A 41 6.04 -5.95 8.20
CA ILE A 41 4.77 -5.22 8.13
C ILE A 41 4.77 -4.29 6.92
N SER A 42 5.81 -3.51 6.66
CA SER A 42 5.87 -2.60 5.51
C SER A 42 5.82 -3.35 4.18
N LEU A 43 6.59 -4.43 4.03
CA LEU A 43 6.61 -5.20 2.77
C LEU A 43 5.30 -5.99 2.58
N GLY A 44 4.79 -6.57 3.66
CA GLY A 44 3.53 -7.30 3.68
C GLY A 44 2.33 -6.40 3.44
N CYS A 45 2.22 -5.29 4.18
CA CYS A 45 1.16 -4.30 4.01
C CYS A 45 1.26 -3.62 2.65
N TYR A 46 2.43 -3.22 2.16
CA TYR A 46 2.53 -2.61 0.82
C TYR A 46 2.05 -3.57 -0.27
N GLY A 47 2.52 -4.82 -0.26
CA GLY A 47 2.10 -5.82 -1.22
C GLY A 47 0.61 -6.16 -1.11
N LEU A 48 0.11 -6.45 0.09
CA LEU A 48 -1.30 -6.82 0.32
C LEU A 48 -2.26 -5.67 0.09
N LEU A 49 -1.88 -4.44 0.42
CA LEU A 49 -2.74 -3.27 0.31
C LEU A 49 -2.80 -2.78 -1.13
N MET A 50 -1.67 -2.72 -1.84
CA MET A 50 -1.68 -2.33 -3.26
C MET A 50 -2.36 -3.38 -4.14
N VAL A 51 -1.99 -4.66 -3.98
CA VAL A 51 -2.60 -5.76 -4.76
C VAL A 51 -4.05 -5.96 -4.33
N GLY A 52 -4.37 -5.89 -3.03
CA GLY A 52 -5.72 -6.08 -2.53
C GLY A 52 -6.69 -4.97 -2.95
N VAL A 53 -6.29 -3.71 -2.85
CA VAL A 53 -7.13 -2.58 -3.30
C VAL A 53 -7.24 -2.54 -4.82
N GLY A 54 -6.14 -2.80 -5.54
CA GLY A 54 -6.16 -2.96 -6.99
C GLY A 54 -7.15 -4.04 -7.43
N LEU A 55 -7.13 -5.22 -6.79
CA LEU A 55 -8.06 -6.33 -7.07
C LEU A 55 -9.51 -6.05 -6.65
N MET A 56 -9.75 -5.14 -5.70
CA MET A 56 -11.11 -4.76 -5.31
C MET A 56 -11.81 -3.98 -6.41
N ASN A 57 -11.08 -3.08 -7.08
CA ASN A 57 -11.64 -2.12 -8.02
C ASN A 57 -11.35 -2.44 -9.50
N PHE A 58 -10.23 -3.11 -9.80
CA PHE A 58 -9.74 -3.30 -11.16
C PHE A 58 -9.41 -4.76 -11.47
N PRO A 59 -9.69 -5.23 -12.69
CA PRO A 59 -9.08 -6.45 -13.19
C PRO A 59 -7.58 -6.20 -13.40
N THR A 60 -6.74 -7.11 -12.92
CA THR A 60 -5.26 -7.03 -12.96
C THR A 60 -4.66 -6.81 -14.35
N CYS A 61 -5.44 -7.03 -15.42
CA CYS A 61 -5.08 -6.67 -16.79
C CYS A 61 -6.33 -6.67 -17.71
N PRO A 62 -6.47 -5.75 -18.69
CA PRO A 62 -7.52 -5.84 -19.72
C PRO A 62 -7.47 -7.17 -20.50
N GLN A 63 -6.28 -7.75 -20.64
CA GLN A 63 -6.06 -9.07 -21.23
C GLN A 63 -6.45 -10.24 -20.31
N GLU A 64 -6.45 -10.05 -18.99
CA GLU A 64 -6.87 -11.06 -18.02
C GLU A 64 -8.39 -11.06 -17.81
N ALA A 65 -9.07 -9.92 -18.01
CA ALA A 65 -10.53 -9.86 -18.11
C ALA A 65 -11.09 -10.74 -19.24
N LEU A 66 -10.32 -10.91 -20.33
CA LEU A 66 -10.61 -11.85 -21.43
C LEU A 66 -10.31 -13.32 -21.07
N LEU A 67 -9.45 -13.58 -20.09
CA LEU A 67 -9.07 -14.93 -19.62
C LEU A 67 -9.90 -15.44 -18.44
N ARG A 68 -10.76 -14.62 -17.84
CA ARG A 68 -11.82 -15.02 -16.88
C ARG A 68 -11.35 -15.72 -15.60
N ASP A 69 -10.10 -15.53 -15.17
CA ASP A 69 -9.53 -16.27 -14.03
C ASP A 69 -9.38 -15.48 -12.71
N CYS A 70 -9.69 -14.18 -12.68
CA CYS A 70 -9.75 -13.39 -11.44
C CYS A 70 -10.97 -12.47 -11.42
N ALA A 71 -11.90 -12.73 -10.49
CA ALA A 71 -13.06 -11.88 -10.25
C ALA A 71 -12.68 -10.69 -9.35
N SER A 72 -13.22 -9.51 -9.63
CA SER A 72 -12.97 -8.32 -8.79
C SER A 72 -13.63 -8.45 -7.42
N GLY A 73 -13.19 -7.63 -6.45
CA GLY A 73 -13.85 -7.55 -5.14
C GLY A 73 -15.33 -7.20 -5.25
N VAL A 74 -15.70 -6.29 -6.16
CA VAL A 74 -17.10 -5.92 -6.44
C VAL A 74 -17.89 -7.12 -6.97
N GLU A 75 -17.36 -7.86 -7.96
CA GLU A 75 -18.02 -9.05 -8.51
C GLU A 75 -18.21 -10.14 -7.46
N CYS A 76 -17.20 -10.35 -6.61
CA CYS A 76 -17.29 -11.29 -5.50
C CYS A 76 -18.39 -10.87 -4.50
N PHE A 77 -18.48 -9.59 -4.17
CA PHE A 77 -19.50 -9.05 -3.27
C PHE A 77 -20.91 -9.19 -3.86
N MET A 78 -21.09 -8.85 -5.13
CA MET A 78 -22.36 -9.02 -5.84
C MET A 78 -22.82 -10.48 -5.79
N LYS A 79 -21.92 -11.43 -6.09
CA LYS A 79 -22.22 -12.86 -6.10
C LYS A 79 -22.51 -13.41 -4.71
N GLN A 80 -21.80 -12.94 -3.68
CA GLN A 80 -21.97 -13.42 -2.32
C GLN A 80 -23.28 -12.94 -1.69
N TYR A 81 -23.67 -11.69 -1.94
CA TYR A 81 -24.83 -11.06 -1.29
C TYR A 81 -26.05 -10.91 -2.20
N ASP A 82 -25.95 -11.34 -3.46
CA ASP A 82 -26.98 -11.22 -4.50
C ASP A 82 -27.51 -9.77 -4.62
N VAL A 83 -26.56 -8.84 -4.78
CA VAL A 83 -26.84 -7.39 -4.88
C VAL A 83 -26.40 -6.83 -6.22
N SER A 84 -26.97 -5.69 -6.60
CA SER A 84 -26.52 -4.94 -7.77
C SER A 84 -25.10 -4.40 -7.57
N GLU A 85 -24.39 -4.20 -8.68
CA GLU A 85 -23.04 -3.62 -8.71
C GLU A 85 -22.98 -2.29 -7.95
N LYS A 86 -23.92 -1.38 -8.23
CA LYS A 86 -24.02 -0.09 -7.52
C LYS A 86 -24.09 -0.26 -6.00
N LYS A 87 -24.91 -1.21 -5.53
CA LYS A 87 -25.06 -1.48 -4.08
C LYS A 87 -23.80 -2.13 -3.50
N ALA A 88 -23.12 -2.99 -4.25
CA ALA A 88 -21.84 -3.56 -3.85
C ALA A 88 -20.77 -2.47 -3.69
N ILE A 89 -20.65 -1.56 -4.66
CA ILE A 89 -19.72 -0.43 -4.61
C ILE A 89 -20.03 0.46 -3.39
N GLU A 90 -21.30 0.84 -3.18
CA GLU A 90 -21.71 1.67 -2.04
C GLU A 90 -21.35 1.04 -0.68
N GLU A 91 -21.58 -0.26 -0.50
CA GLU A 91 -21.24 -0.97 0.74
C GLU A 91 -19.72 -1.13 0.91
N ILE A 92 -18.97 -1.42 -0.16
CA ILE A 92 -17.50 -1.49 -0.11
C ILE A 92 -16.91 -0.12 0.26
N GLN A 93 -17.38 0.97 -0.35
CA GLN A 93 -16.95 2.32 -0.01
C GLN A 93 -17.25 2.67 1.45
N LYS A 94 -18.40 2.22 1.97
CA LYS A 94 -18.75 2.38 3.39
C LYS A 94 -17.84 1.57 4.30
N MET A 95 -17.43 0.36 3.92
CA MET A 95 -16.44 -0.43 4.67
C MET A 95 -15.08 0.27 4.71
N VAL A 96 -14.62 0.80 3.57
CA VAL A 96 -13.38 1.59 3.49
C VAL A 96 -13.46 2.84 4.38
N ALA A 97 -14.56 3.58 4.32
CA ALA A 97 -14.78 4.77 5.13
C ALA A 97 -14.81 4.46 6.64
N ASN A 98 -15.36 3.31 7.03
CA ASN A 98 -15.32 2.87 8.43
C ASN A 98 -13.91 2.46 8.84
N GLY A 99 -13.17 1.73 8.00
CA GLY A 99 -11.76 1.40 8.25
C GLY A 99 -10.90 2.65 8.46
N TRP A 100 -11.13 3.72 7.68
CA TRP A 100 -10.49 5.02 7.89
C TRP A 100 -10.81 5.65 9.26
N LYS A 101 -12.06 5.53 9.74
CA LYS A 101 -12.43 6.03 11.07
C LYS A 101 -11.72 5.25 12.17
N ASP A 102 -11.66 3.92 12.05
CA ASP A 102 -10.97 3.06 13.02
C ASP A 102 -9.48 3.38 13.09
N ILE A 103 -8.81 3.54 11.93
CA ILE A 103 -7.41 3.97 11.85
C ILE A 103 -7.19 5.31 12.55
N ASN A 104 -8.07 6.30 12.28
CA ASN A 104 -7.95 7.62 12.88
C ASN A 104 -8.16 7.59 14.39
N GLU A 105 -9.14 6.82 14.87
CA GLU A 105 -9.40 6.66 16.30
C GLU A 105 -8.20 6.00 17.01
N ASP A 106 -7.69 4.90 16.46
CA ASP A 106 -6.55 4.18 17.05
C ASP A 106 -5.26 5.01 17.03
N CYS A 107 -5.06 5.87 16.03
CA CYS A 107 -3.94 6.81 16.00
C CYS A 107 -4.06 7.93 17.05
N MET A 108 -5.27 8.26 17.52
CA MET A 108 -5.48 9.29 18.55
C MET A 108 -5.46 8.75 19.98
N ARG A 109 -5.68 7.44 20.17
CA ARG A 109 -5.65 6.81 21.50
C ARG A 109 -4.22 6.75 22.06
N PRO A 110 -4.03 6.87 23.39
CA PRO A 110 -2.74 6.61 24.01
C PRO A 110 -2.26 5.19 23.66
N THR A 111 -1.06 5.10 23.09
CA THR A 111 -0.51 3.85 22.57
C THR A 111 0.96 3.71 22.92
N ASN A 112 1.38 2.47 23.14
CA ASN A 112 2.78 2.12 23.36
C ASN A 112 3.56 2.02 22.03
N ALA A 113 2.86 2.08 20.88
CA ALA A 113 3.48 2.04 19.57
C ALA A 113 4.21 3.37 19.28
N PRO A 114 5.41 3.34 18.68
CA PRO A 114 6.09 4.56 18.28
C PRO A 114 5.27 5.36 17.26
N MET A 115 5.13 6.67 17.43
CA MET A 115 4.34 7.51 16.52
C MET A 115 4.82 7.42 15.07
N LEU A 116 6.14 7.32 14.86
CA LEU A 116 6.74 7.15 13.53
C LEU A 116 6.31 5.85 12.84
N LEU A 117 6.13 4.77 13.61
CA LEU A 117 5.64 3.49 13.09
C LEU A 117 4.21 3.64 12.59
N LEU A 118 3.35 4.25 13.40
CA LEU A 118 1.94 4.49 13.06
C LEU A 118 1.81 5.39 11.84
N GLN A 119 2.57 6.49 11.80
CA GLN A 119 2.59 7.41 10.66
C GLN A 119 2.96 6.70 9.36
N HIS A 120 3.94 5.78 9.40
CA HIS A 120 4.32 5.05 8.19
C HIS A 120 3.24 4.07 7.74
N ILE A 121 2.60 3.36 8.67
CA ILE A 121 1.47 2.47 8.36
C ILE A 121 0.32 3.28 7.73
N VAL A 122 -0.06 4.40 8.33
CA VAL A 122 -1.09 5.29 7.79
C VAL A 122 -0.70 5.82 6.41
N ASN A 123 0.56 6.22 6.22
CA ASN A 123 1.04 6.69 4.92
C ASN A 123 1.01 5.58 3.86
N LEU A 124 1.28 4.32 4.23
CA LEU A 124 1.12 3.19 3.31
C LEU A 124 -0.34 3.04 2.86
N VAL A 125 -1.31 3.21 3.78
CA VAL A 125 -2.74 3.21 3.42
C VAL A 125 -3.08 4.39 2.52
N ARG A 126 -2.56 5.59 2.78
CA ARG A 126 -2.80 6.78 1.94
C ARG A 126 -2.31 6.62 0.50
N VAL A 127 -1.28 5.80 0.26
CA VAL A 127 -0.79 5.55 -1.09
C VAL A 127 -1.89 4.94 -1.97
N THR A 128 -2.81 4.14 -1.43
CA THR A 128 -3.89 3.58 -2.27
C THR A 128 -4.85 4.64 -2.76
N ASP A 129 -5.14 5.68 -1.97
CA ASP A 129 -6.00 6.77 -2.41
C ASP A 129 -5.32 7.62 -3.51
N VAL A 130 -3.99 7.69 -3.51
CA VAL A 130 -3.22 8.40 -4.54
C VAL A 130 -3.11 7.58 -5.83
N VAL A 131 -2.87 6.27 -5.69
CA VAL A 131 -2.56 5.39 -6.83
C VAL A 131 -3.81 4.81 -7.48
N TYR A 132 -4.87 4.58 -6.70
CA TYR A 132 -6.14 4.03 -7.17
C TYR A 132 -7.29 5.04 -7.07
N GLY A 133 -6.96 6.32 -6.87
CA GLY A 133 -7.93 7.41 -6.88
C GLY A 133 -8.54 7.61 -8.26
N ASP A 134 -9.68 8.30 -8.31
CA ASP A 134 -10.38 8.67 -9.55
C ASP A 134 -10.67 7.50 -10.51
N ASP A 135 -10.87 6.29 -9.96
CA ASP A 135 -11.08 5.05 -10.69
C ASP A 135 -9.95 4.72 -11.70
N ASP A 136 -8.70 5.04 -11.34
CA ASP A 136 -7.50 4.74 -12.15
C ASP A 136 -6.66 3.57 -11.56
N ASP A 137 -6.00 2.80 -12.42
CA ASP A 137 -4.95 1.85 -12.00
C ASP A 137 -3.58 2.45 -12.32
N ALA A 138 -3.22 3.48 -11.55
CA ALA A 138 -1.97 4.19 -11.75
C ALA A 138 -0.74 3.38 -11.33
N TYR A 139 -0.94 2.24 -10.66
CA TYR A 139 0.15 1.34 -10.31
C TYR A 139 0.65 0.57 -11.52
N THR A 140 -0.28 -0.06 -12.25
CA THR A 140 0.03 -0.85 -13.44
C THR A 140 0.27 0.04 -14.65
N ILE A 141 -0.51 1.12 -14.79
CA ILE A 141 -0.44 2.09 -15.88
C ILE A 141 -0.13 3.47 -15.31
N PRO A 142 1.14 3.84 -15.12
CA PRO A 142 1.54 5.01 -14.32
C PRO A 142 1.41 6.35 -15.06
N LEU A 143 0.35 6.54 -15.83
CA LEU A 143 0.10 7.77 -16.58
C LEU A 143 -0.18 8.94 -15.65
N SER A 144 -1.10 8.77 -14.68
CA SER A 144 -1.48 9.80 -13.71
C SER A 144 -0.39 10.03 -12.64
N LEU A 145 0.41 9.00 -12.29
CA LEU A 145 1.53 9.15 -11.36
C LEU A 145 2.72 9.91 -11.95
N LYS A 146 2.82 10.04 -13.28
CA LYS A 146 3.95 10.70 -13.94
C LYS A 146 4.11 12.15 -13.47
N ASP A 147 3.02 12.87 -13.30
CA ASP A 147 3.06 14.27 -12.87
C ASP A 147 3.52 14.38 -11.42
N TYR A 148 3.04 13.51 -10.54
CA TYR A 148 3.52 13.41 -9.15
C TYR A 148 5.02 13.11 -9.09
N VAL A 149 5.51 12.15 -9.88
CA VAL A 149 6.94 11.81 -9.92
C VAL A 149 7.77 13.01 -10.42
N THR A 150 7.27 13.71 -11.42
CA THR A 150 7.95 14.88 -11.99
C THR A 150 8.05 16.01 -10.95
N LEU A 151 6.95 16.34 -10.29
CA LEU A 151 6.90 17.38 -9.25
C LEU A 151 7.76 17.04 -8.03
N LEU A 152 7.80 15.77 -7.61
CA LEU A 152 8.49 15.36 -6.38
C LEU A 152 9.99 15.12 -6.58
N TYR A 153 10.41 14.67 -7.76
CA TYR A 153 11.78 14.17 -7.98
C TYR A 153 12.53 14.82 -9.13
N VAL A 154 11.86 15.58 -10.00
CA VAL A 154 12.49 16.20 -11.19
C VAL A 154 12.50 17.72 -11.07
N GLU A 155 11.36 18.32 -10.72
CA GLU A 155 11.21 19.77 -10.61
C GLU A 155 11.69 20.29 -9.25
N GLN A 156 12.36 21.44 -9.27
CA GLN A 156 12.73 22.14 -8.05
C GLN A 156 11.59 23.04 -7.61
N VAL A 157 11.32 23.08 -6.31
CA VAL A 157 10.39 24.05 -5.75
C VAL A 157 10.94 25.45 -6.01
N PRO A 158 10.22 26.32 -6.75
CA PRO A 158 10.71 27.66 -7.01
C PRO A 158 10.83 28.41 -5.68
N MET A 159 12.02 28.95 -5.40
CA MET A 159 12.22 29.84 -4.26
C MET A 159 11.74 31.22 -4.67
N CYS A 160 10.78 31.78 -3.92
CA CYS A 160 10.43 33.18 -4.08
C CYS A 160 11.63 34.04 -3.67
N GLU A 161 12.07 34.94 -4.55
CA GLU A 161 13.00 36.03 -4.23
C GLU A 161 12.32 37.14 -3.41
#